data_AF-A0A4R0FXZ9-F1
#
_entry.id   AF-A0A4R0FXZ9-F1
#
_cell.length_a   1.000
_cell.length_b   1.000
_cell.length_c   1.000
_cell.angle_alpha   90.00
_cell.angle_beta   90.00
_cell.angle_gamma   90.00
#
_symmetry.space_group_name_H-M   'P 1'
#
loop_
_entity.id
_entity.type
_entity.pdbx_description
1 polymer ?
#
loop_
_entity_poly.entity_id
_entity_poly.type
_entity_poly.pdbx_seq_one_letter_code
_entity_poly.pdbx_strand_id
1 'polypeptide(L)'
;MPARDYPDKRVARGLAKEADLKMLSARIDPALMEYIRITAYETRKSKQEIVAEALALHRMTSLAGVNEEQSPEEPFGLCVSKR
;
A
#
# COMPACT_ATOMS: atom_id res chain seq x y z
N MET A 1 -8.74 -39.55 34.96
CA MET A 1 -7.83 -38.62 34.25
C MET A 1 -8.57 -38.13 33.01
N PRO A 2 -8.82 -36.82 32.83
CA PRO A 2 -9.52 -36.32 31.66
C PRO A 2 -8.65 -36.53 30.41
N ALA A 3 -9.26 -37.02 29.33
CA ALA A 3 -8.59 -37.27 28.06
C ALA A 3 -8.08 -35.94 27.48
N ARG A 4 -6.78 -35.88 27.20
CA ARG A 4 -6.19 -34.73 26.48
C ARG A 4 -6.66 -34.81 25.02
N ASP A 5 -7.59 -33.93 24.65
CA ASP A 5 -7.95 -33.66 23.25
C ASP A 5 -6.73 -33.04 22.54
N TYR A 6 -5.83 -33.90 22.05
CA TYR A 6 -4.80 -33.48 21.12
C TYR A 6 -5.42 -33.44 19.72
N PRO A 7 -5.26 -32.33 18.98
CA PRO A 7 -5.82 -32.22 17.64
C PRO A 7 -5.18 -33.26 16.72
N ASP A 8 -6.02 -34.18 16.23
CA ASP A 8 -5.64 -35.31 15.37
C ASP A 8 -5.05 -34.84 14.02
N LYS A 9 -5.50 -33.67 13.56
CA LYS A 9 -5.01 -33.06 12.32
C LYS A 9 -3.96 -32.00 12.63
N ARG A 10 -2.69 -32.36 12.38
CA ARG A 10 -1.58 -31.40 12.33
C ARG A 10 -1.69 -30.60 11.03
N VAL A 11 -2.14 -29.35 11.11
CA VAL A 11 -2.02 -28.43 9.97
C VAL A 11 -0.54 -28.08 9.81
N ALA A 12 0.00 -28.26 8.60
CA ALA A 12 1.39 -27.90 8.31
C ALA A 12 1.59 -26.40 8.56
N ARG A 13 2.51 -26.06 9.47
CA ARG A 13 2.95 -24.66 9.66
C ARG A 13 3.55 -24.17 8.35
N GLY A 14 2.94 -23.17 7.72
CA GLY A 14 3.44 -22.56 6.48
C GLY A 14 2.46 -22.52 5.31
N LEU A 15 1.23 -23.07 5.42
CA LEU A 15 0.17 -22.85 4.41
C LEU A 15 -0.51 -21.47 4.58
N ALA A 16 0.24 -20.44 4.96
CA ALA A 16 -0.26 -19.08 4.93
C ALA A 16 -0.28 -18.65 3.46
N LYS A 17 -1.40 -18.09 3.00
CA LYS A 17 -1.66 -17.62 1.61
C LYS A 17 -0.64 -16.60 1.07
N GLU A 18 0.39 -16.29 1.84
CA GLU A 18 1.40 -15.26 1.64
C GLU A 18 2.82 -15.84 1.46
N ALA A 19 2.98 -17.17 1.42
CA ALA A 19 4.28 -17.84 1.38
C ALA A 19 5.18 -17.43 0.18
N ASP A 20 4.58 -17.02 -0.94
CA ASP A 20 5.30 -16.58 -2.15
C ASP A 20 5.47 -15.06 -2.23
N LEU A 21 5.02 -14.29 -1.24
CA LEU A 21 5.12 -12.84 -1.26
C LEU A 21 6.56 -12.39 -0.99
N LYS A 22 7.10 -11.60 -1.92
CA LYS A 22 8.40 -10.94 -1.74
C LYS A 22 8.22 -9.60 -1.04
N MET A 23 8.78 -9.46 0.15
CA MET A 23 8.78 -8.19 0.88
C MET A 23 9.72 -7.19 0.22
N LEU A 24 9.18 -6.01 -0.12
CA LEU A 24 9.93 -4.90 -0.71
C LEU A 24 9.99 -3.74 0.27
N SER A 25 11.12 -3.02 0.26
CA SER A 25 11.26 -1.74 0.96
C SER A 25 11.40 -0.63 -0.07
N ALA A 26 10.73 0.49 0.20
CA ALA A 26 10.78 1.68 -0.63
C ALA A 26 11.01 2.91 0.25
N ARG A 27 11.71 3.92 -0.30
CA ARG A 27 11.81 5.22 0.34
C ARG A 27 10.57 6.03 -0.05
N ILE A 28 9.88 6.57 0.96
CA ILE A 28 8.64 7.31 0.81
C ILE A 28 8.85 8.67 1.46
N ASP A 29 8.30 9.71 0.84
CA ASP A 29 8.25 11.06 1.40
C ASP A 29 7.56 11.05 2.80
N PRO A 30 8.13 11.69 3.84
CA PRO A 30 7.53 11.75 5.17
C PRO A 30 6.07 12.21 5.18
N ALA A 31 5.69 13.19 4.36
CA ALA A 31 4.30 13.69 4.32
C ALA A 31 3.31 12.61 3.86
N LEU A 32 3.67 11.87 2.80
CA LEU A 32 2.88 10.74 2.31
C LEU A 32 2.82 9.60 3.35
N MET A 33 3.90 9.36 4.09
CA MET A 33 3.90 8.35 5.16
C MET A 33 2.97 8.73 6.32
N GLU A 34 2.85 10.02 6.64
CA GLU A 34 1.90 10.51 7.64
C GLU A 34 0.46 10.32 7.18
N TYR A 35 0.15 10.66 5.94
CA TYR A 35 -1.16 10.39 5.34
C TYR A 35 -1.54 8.89 5.45
N ILE A 36 -0.65 7.98 5.05
CA ILE A 36 -0.89 6.53 5.15
C ILE A 36 -1.17 6.10 6.60
N ARG A 37 -0.51 6.71 7.59
CA ARG A 37 -0.76 6.39 9.00
C ARG A 37 -2.15 6.83 9.45
N ILE A 38 -2.60 8.00 9.04
CA ILE A 38 -3.94 8.52 9.35
C ILE A 38 -4.98 7.60 8.69
N THR A 39 -4.82 7.29 7.41
CA THR A 39 -5.73 6.40 6.67
C THR A 39 -5.78 5.00 7.28
N ALA A 40 -4.64 4.46 7.74
CA ALA A 40 -4.60 3.17 8.44
C ALA A 40 -5.39 3.21 9.75
N TYR A 41 -5.30 4.32 10.48
CA TYR A 41 -6.06 4.50 11.72
C TYR A 41 -7.56 4.54 11.45
N GLU A 42 -8.00 5.28 10.43
CA GLU A 42 -9.41 5.45 10.06
C GLU A 42 -10.03 4.17 9.49
N THR A 43 -9.33 3.51 8.56
CA THR A 43 -9.84 2.34 7.85
C THR A 43 -9.62 1.02 8.59
N ARG A 44 -8.81 1.03 9.66
CA ARG A 44 -8.38 -0.17 10.40
C ARG A 44 -7.66 -1.21 9.55
N LYS A 45 -7.14 -0.80 8.39
CA LYS A 45 -6.30 -1.62 7.51
C LYS A 45 -4.83 -1.48 7.86
N SER A 46 -4.03 -2.49 7.52
CA SER A 46 -2.58 -2.38 7.65
C SER A 46 -2.00 -1.41 6.61
N LYS A 47 -0.86 -0.79 6.92
CA LYS A 47 -0.15 0.09 5.97
C LYS A 47 0.17 -0.63 4.66
N GLN A 48 0.48 -1.93 4.75
CA GLN A 48 0.83 -2.76 3.60
C GLN A 48 -0.39 -3.01 2.71
N GLU A 49 -1.55 -3.28 3.31
CA GLU A 49 -2.82 -3.44 2.58
C GLU A 49 -3.20 -2.17 1.82
N ILE A 50 -3.08 -1.00 2.46
CA ILE A 50 -3.38 0.30 1.83
C ILE A 50 -2.48 0.54 0.62
N VAL A 51 -1.18 0.28 0.75
CA VAL A 51 -0.22 0.46 -0.35
C VAL A 51 -0.48 -0.54 -1.47
N ALA A 52 -0.80 -1.80 -1.14
CA ALA A 52 -1.12 -2.82 -2.12
C ALA A 52 -2.40 -2.49 -2.91
N GLU A 53 -3.43 -1.98 -2.22
CA GLU A 53 -4.69 -1.53 -2.82
C GLU A 53 -4.47 -0.35 -3.78
N ALA A 54 -3.75 0.69 -3.32
CA ALA A 54 -3.40 1.84 -4.16
C ALA A 54 -2.60 1.43 -5.41
N LEU A 55 -1.67 0.47 -5.27
CA LEU A 55 -0.87 -0.03 -6.37
C LEU A 55 -1.72 -0.85 -7.37
N ALA A 56 -2.67 -1.65 -6.87
CA ALA A 56 -3.62 -2.36 -7.72
C ALA A 56 -4.50 -1.39 -8.51
N LEU A 57 -5.05 -0.37 -7.85
CA LEU A 57 -5.84 0.70 -8.50
C LEU A 57 -5.02 1.42 -9.57
N HIS A 58 -3.79 1.82 -9.25
CA HIS A 58 -2.91 2.50 -10.21
C HIS A 58 -2.65 1.65 -11.46
N ARG A 59 -2.43 0.34 -11.31
CA ARG A 59 -2.27 -0.58 -12.46
C ARG A 59 -3.54 -0.69 -13.29
N MET A 60 -4.70 -0.75 -12.66
CA MET A 60 -5.99 -0.80 -13.35
C MET A 60 -6.23 0.50 -14.14
N THR A 61 -5.98 1.66 -13.54
CA THR A 61 -6.10 2.96 -14.19
C THR A 61 -5.10 3.11 -15.35
N SER A 62 -3.86 2.65 -15.17
CA SER A 62 -2.82 2.71 -16.20
C SER A 62 -3.15 1.83 -17.41
N LEU A 63 -3.82 0.69 -17.20
CA LEU A 63 -4.30 -0.19 -18.27
C LEU A 63 -5.58 0.33 -18.94
N ALA A 64 -6.39 1.11 -18.21
CA ALA A 64 -7.64 1.69 -18.69
C ALA A 64 -7.47 2.97 -19.51
N GLY A 65 -6.26 3.55 -19.60
CA GLY A 65 -5.93 4.60 -20.57
C GLY A 65 -6.81 5.85 -20.50
N VAL A 66 -7.27 6.25 -19.32
CA VAL A 66 -8.01 7.50 -19.13
C VAL A 66 -7.03 8.62 -18.82
N ASN A 67 -6.90 9.53 -19.80
CA ASN A 67 -6.26 10.83 -19.69
C ASN A 67 -6.86 11.63 -18.52
N GLU A 68 -6.08 11.88 -17.48
CA GLU A 68 -6.27 13.04 -16.61
C GLU A 68 -4.91 13.72 -16.41
N GLU A 69 -4.51 14.48 -17.44
CA GLU A 69 -3.77 15.70 -17.22
C GLU A 69 -4.64 16.62 -16.35
N GLN A 70 -4.38 16.64 -15.05
CA GLN A 70 -4.82 17.73 -14.20
C GLN A 70 -3.71 18.06 -13.21
N SER A 71 -2.75 18.81 -13.73
CA SER A 71 -2.09 19.88 -12.98
C SER A 71 -3.10 21.03 -12.84
N PRO A 72 -3.55 21.38 -11.63
CA PRO A 72 -4.05 22.72 -11.38
C PRO A 72 -2.93 23.55 -10.73
N GLU A 73 -2.35 24.43 -11.54
CA GLU A 73 -1.97 25.81 -11.21
C GLU A 73 -1.27 26.06 -9.85
N GLU A 74 0.06 26.24 -9.86
CA GLU A 74 0.68 27.19 -8.91
C GLU A 74 0.82 28.56 -9.59
N PRO A 75 0.07 29.60 -9.16
CA PRO A 75 0.21 30.94 -9.70
C PRO A 75 1.19 31.78 -8.86
N PHE A 76 2.44 31.35 -8.65
CA PHE A 76 3.44 32.25 -8.06
C PHE A 76 4.86 31.98 -8.56
N GLY A 77 5.41 32.97 -9.27
CA GLY A 77 6.84 33.26 -9.20
C GLY A 77 7.64 33.10 -10.49
N LEU A 78 7.43 34.02 -11.43
CA LEU A 78 8.49 34.48 -12.33
C LEU A 78 9.84 34.59 -11.60
N CYS A 79 10.84 33.87 -12.08
CA CYS A 79 12.19 34.41 -12.15
C CYS A 79 12.90 33.91 -13.41
N VAL A 80 12.77 34.70 -14.48
CA VAL A 80 13.68 34.62 -15.61
C VAL A 80 15.06 35.04 -15.10
N SER A 81 16.01 34.11 -15.07
CA SER A 81 17.43 34.47 -15.09
C SER A 81 18.07 33.88 -16.33
N LYS A 82 18.01 34.66 -17.41
CA LYS A 82 19.01 34.60 -18.47
C LYS A 82 20.28 35.27 -17.97
N ARG A 83 21.38 34.53 -17.90
CA ARG A 83 22.62 34.87 -18.59
C ARG A 83 23.53 33.66 -18.67
#